data_AF-A0A1W6KB01-F1
#
_entry.id   AF-A0A1W6KB01-F1
#
_cell.length_a   1.000
_cell.length_b   1.000
_cell.length_c   1.000
_cell.angle_alpha   90.00
_cell.angle_beta   90.00
_cell.angle_gamma   90.00
#
_symmetry.space_group_name_H-M   'P 1'
#
loop_
_entity.id
_entity.type
_entity.pdbx_description
1 polymer ?
#
loop_
_entity_poly.entity_id
_entity_poly.type
_entity_poly.pdbx_seq_one_letter_code
_entity_poly.pdbx_strand_id
1 'polypeptide(L)'
;MRKFFVLASTLAVSLPVLSHADEVVQDDLIVKGSLCAGEHCVVDAEFGFDTLRLHSPTPQILLRDTSVSASFPTEDWLLGITDGGSALPSTFFIRNLTSQLDSVVISAEGDVALGAGAEVVADAISVGDLGSERRVTFVADAVDDSDAVTLAQFNAFKVTATASVSDEVDALDARLAGLESRLTDLVDRLEAVAAQID
;
A
#
# COMPACT_ATOMS: atom_id res chain seq x y z
N MET A 1 -90.87 3.50 24.41
CA MET A 1 -89.91 2.81 25.32
C MET A 1 -89.59 1.48 24.63
N ARG A 2 -88.38 1.15 24.21
CA ARG A 2 -87.21 0.83 25.05
C ARG A 2 -86.01 0.66 24.09
N LYS A 3 -84.92 1.40 24.33
CA LYS A 3 -83.65 1.28 23.60
C LYS A 3 -82.92 0.02 24.08
N PHE A 4 -82.39 -0.79 23.17
CA PHE A 4 -81.37 -1.79 23.51
C PHE A 4 -80.11 -1.54 22.68
N PHE A 5 -79.08 -1.11 23.40
CA PHE A 5 -77.69 -1.04 22.97
C PHE A 5 -77.15 -2.46 22.77
N VAL A 6 -76.49 -2.73 21.64
CA VAL A 6 -75.58 -3.87 21.50
C VAL A 6 -74.18 -3.29 21.37
N LEU A 7 -73.36 -3.48 22.40
CA LEU A 7 -71.94 -3.16 22.38
C LEU A 7 -71.24 -4.09 21.39
N ALA A 8 -70.64 -3.52 20.34
CA ALA A 8 -69.66 -4.22 19.52
C ALA A 8 -68.34 -4.32 20.30
N SER A 9 -68.00 -5.52 20.76
CA SER A 9 -66.71 -5.81 21.39
C SER A 9 -65.66 -5.97 20.29
N THR A 10 -64.84 -4.96 20.08
CA THR A 10 -63.69 -5.01 19.17
C THR A 10 -62.58 -5.82 19.83
N LEU A 11 -62.40 -7.06 19.38
CA LEU A 11 -61.25 -7.89 19.74
C LEU A 11 -60.01 -7.31 19.05
N ALA A 12 -59.24 -6.51 19.78
CA ALA A 12 -57.95 -6.00 19.32
C ALA A 12 -56.95 -7.16 19.25
N VAL A 13 -56.73 -7.68 18.04
CA VAL A 13 -55.65 -8.64 17.76
C VAL A 13 -54.34 -7.87 17.90
N SER A 14 -53.69 -8.01 19.05
CA SER A 14 -52.32 -7.54 19.25
C SER A 14 -51.40 -8.38 18.36
N LEU A 15 -50.93 -7.81 17.26
CA LEU A 15 -49.81 -8.39 16.52
C LEU A 15 -48.60 -8.44 17.46
N PRO A 16 -47.91 -9.60 17.61
CA PRO A 16 -46.69 -9.64 18.40
C PRO A 16 -45.64 -8.78 17.69
N VAL A 17 -45.25 -7.69 18.33
CA VAL A 17 -44.03 -6.96 17.97
C VAL A 17 -42.87 -7.90 18.31
N LEU A 18 -42.17 -8.41 17.30
CA LEU A 18 -40.91 -9.11 17.52
C LEU A 18 -39.89 -8.09 18.03
N SER A 19 -39.72 -8.01 19.34
CA SER A 19 -38.59 -7.30 19.94
C SER A 19 -37.35 -8.16 19.72
N HIS A 20 -36.41 -7.68 18.91
CA HIS A 20 -35.06 -8.23 18.87
C HIS A 20 -34.28 -7.66 20.04
N ALA A 21 -33.96 -8.50 21.02
CA ALA A 21 -32.99 -8.17 22.07
C ALA A 21 -31.62 -8.68 21.63
N ASP A 22 -30.56 -7.99 22.01
CA ASP A 22 -29.19 -8.45 21.76
C ASP A 22 -28.92 -9.73 22.56
N GLU A 23 -28.27 -10.70 21.92
CA GLU A 23 -27.78 -11.89 22.61
C GLU A 23 -26.40 -11.60 23.20
N VAL A 24 -26.26 -11.82 24.52
CA VAL A 24 -24.98 -11.69 25.23
C VAL A 24 -24.61 -13.05 25.79
N VAL A 25 -23.51 -13.62 25.27
CA VAL A 25 -22.90 -14.83 25.82
C VAL A 25 -21.91 -14.40 26.91
N GLN A 26 -22.19 -14.74 28.17
CA GLN A 26 -21.39 -14.32 29.33
C GLN A 26 -20.05 -15.05 29.49
N ASP A 27 -19.76 -16.00 28.59
CA ASP A 27 -18.58 -16.85 28.59
C ASP A 27 -18.10 -17.06 27.13
N ASP A 28 -17.12 -17.93 26.93
CA ASP A 28 -16.58 -18.25 25.62
C ASP A 28 -17.63 -18.87 24.68
N LEU A 29 -17.79 -18.29 23.48
CA LEU A 29 -18.56 -18.90 22.40
C LEU A 29 -17.66 -19.81 21.55
N ILE A 30 -17.86 -21.13 21.66
CA ILE A 30 -17.18 -22.12 20.83
C ILE A 30 -18.15 -22.68 19.79
N VAL A 31 -17.96 -22.30 18.52
CA VAL A 31 -18.72 -22.86 17.40
C VAL A 31 -17.96 -24.05 16.81
N LYS A 32 -18.58 -25.23 16.83
CA LYS A 32 -18.06 -26.42 16.13
C LYS A 32 -18.58 -26.43 14.71
N GLY A 33 -17.68 -26.41 13.72
CA GLY A 33 -18.03 -26.28 12.30
C GLY A 33 -17.78 -24.86 11.81
N SER A 34 -18.78 -24.24 11.19
CA SER A 34 -18.65 -22.92 10.57
C SER A 34 -19.63 -21.90 11.14
N LEU A 35 -19.22 -20.63 11.22
CA LEU A 35 -20.04 -19.49 11.61
C LEU A 35 -20.26 -18.56 10.41
N CYS A 36 -21.51 -18.17 10.14
CA CYS A 36 -21.81 -17.05 9.24
C CYS A 36 -22.28 -15.86 10.10
N ALA A 37 -21.68 -14.69 9.88
CA ALA A 37 -22.11 -13.44 10.50
C ALA A 37 -22.33 -12.37 9.43
N GLY A 38 -23.46 -11.68 9.48
CA GLY A 38 -23.83 -10.62 8.53
C GLY A 38 -25.24 -10.78 7.95
N GLU A 39 -25.74 -9.71 7.35
CA GLU A 39 -27.12 -9.61 6.83
C GLU A 39 -27.44 -10.64 5.74
N HIS A 40 -26.44 -11.08 4.98
CA HIS A 40 -26.63 -12.03 3.89
C HIS A 40 -26.46 -13.50 4.30
N CYS A 41 -26.34 -13.77 5.61
CA CYS A 41 -26.37 -15.15 6.10
C CYS A 41 -27.78 -15.74 5.97
N VAL A 42 -27.87 -16.98 5.47
CA VAL A 42 -29.14 -17.68 5.23
C VAL A 42 -29.17 -19.03 5.94
N VAL A 43 -30.38 -19.54 6.18
CA VAL A 43 -30.59 -20.89 6.70
C VAL A 43 -30.06 -21.92 5.69
N ASP A 44 -29.43 -22.98 6.19
CA ASP A 44 -28.82 -24.06 5.38
C ASP A 44 -27.74 -23.57 4.39
N ALA A 45 -27.03 -22.50 4.72
CA ALA A 45 -25.90 -22.03 3.92
C ALA A 45 -24.81 -23.12 3.78
N GLU A 46 -24.30 -23.29 2.57
CA GLU A 46 -23.14 -24.15 2.31
C GLU A 46 -21.85 -23.39 2.60
N PHE A 47 -21.01 -23.95 3.48
CA PHE A 47 -19.76 -23.31 3.94
C PHE A 47 -18.51 -23.82 3.22
N GLY A 48 -18.55 -25.01 2.61
CA GLY A 48 -17.35 -25.62 2.03
C GLY A 48 -16.23 -25.73 3.06
N PHE A 49 -15.10 -25.06 2.80
CA PHE A 49 -13.94 -25.01 3.69
C PHE A 49 -13.91 -23.77 4.61
N ASP A 50 -14.89 -22.88 4.53
CA ASP A 50 -14.92 -21.65 5.32
C ASP A 50 -15.30 -21.95 6.78
N THR A 51 -14.42 -21.67 7.74
CA THR A 51 -14.73 -21.76 9.18
C THR A 51 -15.51 -20.53 9.67
N LEU A 52 -15.24 -19.35 9.10
CA LEU A 52 -15.94 -18.09 9.39
C LEU A 52 -16.25 -17.38 8.08
N ARG A 53 -17.52 -17.05 7.84
CA ARG A 53 -17.96 -16.24 6.72
C ARG A 53 -18.56 -14.93 7.23
N LEU A 54 -17.95 -13.82 6.88
CA LEU A 54 -18.55 -12.50 7.04
C LEU A 54 -19.34 -12.18 5.78
N HIS A 55 -20.66 -12.21 5.84
CA HIS A 55 -21.52 -12.08 4.66
C HIS A 55 -22.40 -10.83 4.74
N SER A 56 -21.88 -9.73 4.19
CA SER A 56 -22.55 -8.44 4.03
C SER A 56 -21.96 -7.71 2.81
N PRO A 57 -22.55 -6.60 2.34
CA PRO A 57 -21.97 -5.80 1.25
C PRO A 57 -20.57 -5.25 1.58
N THR A 58 -20.33 -4.88 2.84
CA THR A 58 -19.06 -4.33 3.34
C THR A 58 -18.65 -5.02 4.65
N PRO A 59 -18.10 -6.25 4.58
CA PRO A 59 -17.74 -6.99 5.78
C PRO A 59 -16.53 -6.35 6.47
N GLN A 60 -16.65 -6.14 7.78
CA GLN A 60 -15.61 -5.50 8.58
C GLN A 60 -15.47 -6.17 9.95
N ILE A 61 -14.27 -6.12 10.50
CA ILE A 61 -13.93 -6.55 11.86
C ILE A 61 -13.30 -5.36 12.57
N LEU A 62 -13.96 -4.88 13.61
CA LEU A 62 -13.43 -3.86 14.51
C LEU A 62 -12.61 -4.50 15.62
N LEU A 63 -11.35 -4.09 15.74
CA LEU A 63 -10.43 -4.43 16.81
C LEU A 63 -10.32 -3.20 17.72
N ARG A 64 -11.08 -3.20 18.81
CA ARG A 64 -11.13 -2.08 19.75
C ARG A 64 -10.23 -2.35 20.95
N ASP A 65 -9.25 -1.48 21.17
CA ASP A 65 -8.48 -1.48 22.39
C ASP A 65 -9.28 -0.80 23.51
N THR A 66 -9.52 -1.51 24.59
CA THR A 66 -10.28 -1.00 25.77
C THR A 66 -9.36 -0.71 26.95
N SER A 67 -8.05 -0.80 26.75
CA SER A 67 -7.04 -0.49 27.76
C SER A 67 -7.13 0.97 28.17
N VAL A 68 -7.03 1.22 29.48
CA VAL A 68 -7.12 2.58 30.07
C VAL A 68 -5.84 3.04 30.74
N SER A 69 -4.81 2.18 30.76
CA SER A 69 -3.50 2.52 31.30
C SER A 69 -2.60 3.05 30.20
N ALA A 70 -1.87 4.14 30.47
CA ALA A 70 -0.86 4.69 29.57
C ALA A 70 0.32 3.74 29.27
N SER A 71 0.39 2.59 29.96
CA SER A 71 1.38 1.53 29.69
C SER A 71 1.00 0.60 28.54
N PHE A 72 -0.23 0.66 28.04
CA PHE A 72 -0.71 -0.15 26.92
C PHE A 72 -0.96 0.74 25.70
N PRO A 73 -0.82 0.20 24.48
CA PRO A 73 -1.39 0.83 23.30
C PRO A 73 -2.88 1.14 23.52
N THR A 74 -3.39 2.14 22.81
CA THR A 74 -4.81 2.53 22.85
C THR A 74 -5.33 2.73 21.43
N GLU A 75 -4.75 2.01 20.47
CA GLU A 75 -5.01 2.19 19.06
C GLU A 75 -6.12 1.23 18.62
N ASP A 76 -7.20 1.79 18.09
CA ASP A 76 -8.30 1.01 17.50
C ASP A 76 -7.99 0.72 16.03
N TRP A 77 -8.29 -0.49 15.58
CA TRP A 77 -8.04 -0.93 14.21
C TRP A 77 -9.31 -1.47 13.57
N LEU A 78 -9.49 -1.18 12.28
CA LEU A 78 -10.56 -1.72 11.47
C LEU A 78 -9.95 -2.50 10.32
N LEU A 79 -10.30 -3.77 10.23
CA LEU A 79 -10.06 -4.60 9.07
C LEU A 79 -11.34 -4.66 8.26
N GLY A 80 -11.25 -4.58 6.94
CA GLY A 80 -12.44 -4.75 6.13
C GLY A 80 -12.19 -4.84 4.64
N ILE A 81 -13.28 -5.10 3.95
CA ILE A 81 -13.38 -4.91 2.51
C ILE A 81 -14.38 -3.78 2.31
N THR A 82 -13.95 -2.70 1.66
CA THR A 82 -14.89 -1.68 1.19
C THR A 82 -15.38 -2.08 -0.18
N ASP A 83 -16.67 -1.92 -0.43
CA ASP A 83 -17.29 -2.11 -1.75
C ASP A 83 -17.08 -0.89 -2.66
N GLY A 84 -16.29 0.09 -2.19
CA GLY A 84 -15.96 1.29 -2.93
C GLY A 84 -17.18 2.13 -3.30
N GLY A 85 -18.32 1.96 -2.61
CA GLY A 85 -19.55 2.73 -2.85
C GLY A 85 -19.82 3.04 -4.32
N SER A 86 -20.19 2.06 -5.14
CA SER A 86 -20.58 2.20 -6.57
C SER A 86 -19.61 2.90 -7.55
N ALA A 87 -18.50 3.50 -7.10
CA ALA A 87 -17.61 4.32 -7.94
C ALA A 87 -16.11 4.06 -7.75
N LEU A 88 -15.71 3.26 -6.76
CA LEU A 88 -14.31 2.85 -6.54
C LEU A 88 -14.19 1.32 -6.58
N PRO A 89 -13.03 0.78 -7.01
CA PRO A 89 -12.77 -0.65 -6.95
C PRO A 89 -12.79 -1.14 -5.50
N SER A 90 -13.20 -2.39 -5.31
CA SER A 90 -13.20 -3.01 -3.99
C SER A 90 -11.76 -3.15 -3.48
N THR A 91 -11.50 -2.74 -2.23
CA THR A 91 -10.18 -2.88 -1.62
C THR A 91 -10.28 -3.59 -0.28
N PHE A 92 -9.28 -4.42 0.01
CA PHE A 92 -9.01 -4.91 1.35
C PHE A 92 -8.16 -3.87 2.09
N PHE A 93 -8.50 -3.53 3.33
CA PHE A 93 -7.77 -2.52 4.08
C PHE A 93 -7.60 -2.87 5.56
N ILE A 94 -6.52 -2.35 6.15
CA ILE A 94 -6.30 -2.28 7.59
C ILE A 94 -6.14 -0.80 7.95
N ARG A 95 -7.12 -0.26 8.67
CA ARG A 95 -7.18 1.14 9.09
C ARG A 95 -6.87 1.27 10.56
N ASN A 96 -6.06 2.26 10.91
CA ASN A 96 -5.98 2.75 12.28
C ASN A 96 -7.07 3.81 12.47
N LEU A 97 -8.02 3.57 13.38
CA LEU A 97 -9.18 4.44 13.60
C LEU A 97 -8.86 5.67 14.44
N THR A 98 -7.77 5.66 15.21
CA THR A 98 -7.29 6.84 15.95
C THR A 98 -6.77 7.91 15.00
N SER A 99 -5.95 7.51 14.04
CA SER A 99 -5.36 8.39 13.02
C SER A 99 -6.23 8.55 11.78
N GLN A 100 -7.22 7.67 11.60
CA GLN A 100 -8.08 7.58 10.41
C GLN A 100 -7.31 7.38 9.11
N LEU A 101 -6.17 6.68 9.19
CA LEU A 101 -5.33 6.35 8.04
C LEU A 101 -5.32 4.85 7.80
N ASP A 102 -5.42 4.49 6.53
CA ASP A 102 -5.17 3.12 6.08
C ASP A 102 -3.66 2.84 6.15
N SER A 103 -3.29 1.81 6.92
CA SER A 103 -1.91 1.36 7.08
C SER A 103 -1.54 0.33 6.02
N VAL A 104 -2.51 -0.46 5.56
CA VAL A 104 -2.37 -1.39 4.45
C VAL A 104 -3.63 -1.29 3.59
N VAL A 105 -3.45 -1.15 2.28
CA VAL A 105 -4.54 -1.27 1.30
C VAL A 105 -4.07 -2.20 0.19
N ILE A 106 -4.94 -3.12 -0.21
CA ILE A 106 -4.74 -4.01 -1.36
C ILE A 106 -5.94 -3.83 -2.29
N SER A 107 -5.70 -3.43 -3.54
CA SER A 107 -6.75 -3.31 -4.56
C SER A 107 -7.19 -4.68 -5.09
N ALA A 108 -8.32 -4.72 -5.78
CA ALA A 108 -8.77 -5.93 -6.47
C ALA A 108 -7.81 -6.34 -7.61
N GLU A 109 -7.08 -5.37 -8.15
CA GLU A 109 -6.10 -5.52 -9.22
C GLU A 109 -4.73 -5.99 -8.71
N GLY A 110 -4.49 -5.95 -7.40
CA GLY A 110 -3.26 -6.42 -6.75
C GLY A 110 -2.27 -5.32 -6.38
N ASP A 111 -2.63 -4.06 -6.55
CA ASP A 111 -1.85 -2.90 -6.12
C ASP A 111 -1.80 -2.83 -4.59
N VAL A 112 -0.65 -2.42 -4.04
CA VAL A 112 -0.45 -2.40 -2.59
C VAL A 112 0.00 -1.02 -2.14
N ALA A 113 -0.72 -0.44 -1.17
CA ALA A 113 -0.24 0.71 -0.41
C ALA A 113 0.17 0.27 1.00
N LEU A 114 1.42 0.52 1.36
CA LEU A 114 2.02 0.09 2.62
C LEU A 114 2.51 1.30 3.44
N GLY A 115 1.87 1.50 4.59
CA GLY A 115 2.14 2.58 5.53
C GLY A 115 0.97 3.55 5.64
N ALA A 116 0.79 4.13 6.83
CA ALA A 116 -0.33 5.03 7.13
C ALA A 116 -0.48 6.15 6.10
N GLY A 117 -1.59 6.15 5.36
CA GLY A 117 -1.90 7.16 4.33
C GLY A 117 -1.08 7.03 3.05
N ALA A 118 -0.48 5.88 2.77
CA ALA A 118 0.14 5.63 1.48
C ALA A 118 -0.91 5.61 0.35
N GLU A 119 -0.57 6.16 -0.82
CA GLU A 119 -1.43 6.18 -1.99
C GLU A 119 -1.37 4.83 -2.72
N VAL A 120 -2.52 4.33 -3.19
CA VAL A 120 -2.57 3.16 -4.08
C VAL A 120 -2.15 3.59 -5.49
N VAL A 121 -1.11 2.97 -6.01
CA VAL A 121 -0.55 3.27 -7.33
C VAL A 121 -0.68 2.02 -8.21
N ALA A 122 -1.23 2.18 -9.41
CA ALA A 122 -1.43 1.08 -10.35
C ALA A 122 -0.11 0.36 -10.69
N ASP A 123 -0.16 -0.97 -10.70
CA ASP A 123 0.95 -1.88 -10.96
C ASP A 123 2.15 -1.68 -10.01
N ALA A 124 1.92 -1.23 -8.78
CA ALA A 124 2.99 -0.91 -7.84
C ALA A 124 2.72 -1.30 -6.37
N ILE A 125 3.82 -1.43 -5.62
CA ILE A 125 3.81 -1.40 -4.16
C ILE A 125 4.27 0.00 -3.75
N SER A 126 3.33 0.85 -3.36
CA SER A 126 3.61 2.17 -2.81
C SER A 126 3.93 2.08 -1.32
N VAL A 127 4.95 2.82 -0.88
CA VAL A 127 5.32 2.92 0.54
C VAL A 127 4.98 4.29 1.15
N GLY A 128 4.26 5.14 0.43
CA GLY A 128 3.97 6.51 0.84
C GLY A 128 3.04 7.26 -0.10
N ASP A 129 3.06 8.57 0.01
CA ASP A 129 2.37 9.53 -0.86
C ASP A 129 3.35 10.68 -1.16
N LEU A 130 3.05 11.52 -2.13
CA LEU A 130 3.87 12.66 -2.52
C LEU A 130 4.19 13.55 -1.30
N GLY A 131 5.48 13.69 -0.98
CA GLY A 131 5.94 14.46 0.18
C GLY A 131 5.84 13.75 1.54
N SER A 132 5.38 12.50 1.55
CA SER A 132 5.34 11.60 2.71
C SER A 132 5.95 10.23 2.38
N GLU A 133 7.02 10.22 1.58
CA GLU A 133 7.73 9.01 1.19
C GLU A 133 8.42 8.34 2.38
N ARG A 134 8.47 7.02 2.36
CA ARG A 134 9.16 6.22 3.38
C ARG A 134 10.43 5.62 2.83
N ARG A 135 11.43 5.52 3.70
CA ARG A 135 12.63 4.74 3.40
C ARG A 135 12.33 3.25 3.51
N VAL A 136 12.82 2.48 2.54
CA VAL A 136 12.99 1.04 2.68
C VAL A 136 14.38 0.78 3.25
N THR A 137 14.47 0.09 4.38
CA THR A 137 15.74 -0.14 5.10
C THR A 137 16.02 -1.62 5.24
N PHE A 138 17.29 -1.97 5.45
CA PHE A 138 17.76 -3.36 5.49
C PHE A 138 17.55 -4.13 4.17
N VAL A 139 17.73 -3.43 3.04
CA VAL A 139 17.77 -4.02 1.70
C VAL A 139 19.19 -4.54 1.44
N ALA A 140 19.31 -5.83 1.12
CA ALA A 140 20.59 -6.42 0.70
C ALA A 140 20.98 -5.92 -0.69
N ASP A 141 22.27 -5.99 -1.02
CA ASP A 141 22.74 -5.60 -2.36
C ASP A 141 22.13 -6.50 -3.45
N ALA A 142 21.74 -5.87 -4.56
CA ALA A 142 21.14 -6.53 -5.72
C ALA A 142 22.08 -7.58 -6.33
N VAL A 143 21.52 -8.71 -6.75
CA VAL A 143 22.21 -9.82 -7.43
C VAL A 143 21.62 -10.06 -8.82
N ASP A 144 20.29 -10.13 -8.93
CA ASP A 144 19.58 -10.33 -10.18
C ASP A 144 19.12 -9.00 -10.80
N ASP A 145 18.83 -9.00 -12.10
CA ASP A 145 18.46 -7.78 -12.85
C ASP A 145 17.18 -7.10 -12.32
N SER A 146 16.31 -7.83 -11.64
CA SER A 146 15.06 -7.33 -11.06
C SER A 146 15.16 -6.90 -9.60
N ASP A 147 16.36 -6.93 -9.01
CA ASP A 147 16.55 -6.56 -7.61
C ASP A 147 16.61 -5.04 -7.41
N ALA A 148 16.22 -4.60 -6.21
CA ALA A 148 16.39 -3.21 -5.81
C ALA A 148 17.87 -2.91 -5.51
N VAL A 149 18.41 -1.87 -6.15
CA VAL A 149 19.79 -1.42 -5.95
C VAL A 149 19.93 -0.59 -4.67
N THR A 150 20.96 -0.86 -3.86
CA THR A 150 21.22 -0.10 -2.63
C THR A 150 22.05 1.16 -2.87
N LEU A 151 22.07 2.07 -1.88
CA LEU A 151 22.93 3.26 -1.91
C LEU A 151 24.44 2.90 -1.94
N ALA A 152 24.83 1.74 -1.39
CA ALA A 152 26.22 1.29 -1.41
C ALA A 152 26.66 0.95 -2.84
N GLN A 153 25.84 0.18 -3.57
CA GLN A 153 26.08 -0.15 -4.98
C GLN A 153 26.11 1.10 -5.86
N PHE A 154 25.20 2.06 -5.65
CA PHE A 154 25.20 3.33 -6.38
C PHE A 154 26.49 4.14 -6.13
N ASN A 155 26.97 4.20 -4.89
CA ASN A 155 28.22 4.91 -4.59
C ASN A 155 29.45 4.23 -5.19
N ALA A 156 29.49 2.89 -5.24
CA ALA A 156 30.54 2.16 -5.93
C ALA A 156 30.53 2.44 -7.44
N PHE A 157 29.35 2.39 -8.07
CA PHE A 157 29.18 2.76 -9.48
C PHE A 157 29.66 4.18 -9.76
N LYS A 158 29.30 5.15 -8.90
CA LYS A 158 29.74 6.55 -9.03
C LYS A 158 31.25 6.68 -9.06
N VAL A 159 31.98 5.95 -8.20
CA VAL A 159 33.46 5.95 -8.20
C VAL A 159 34.00 5.43 -9.53
N THR A 160 33.52 4.28 -10.01
CA THR A 160 33.93 3.70 -11.29
C THR A 160 33.65 4.65 -12.47
N ALA A 161 32.46 5.25 -12.51
CA ALA A 161 32.08 6.20 -13.55
C ALA A 161 32.98 7.44 -13.56
N THR A 162 33.26 8.03 -12.40
CA THR A 162 34.15 9.20 -12.30
C THR A 162 35.59 8.87 -12.68
N ALA A 163 36.09 7.68 -12.34
CA ALA A 163 37.42 7.24 -12.74
C ALA A 163 37.53 7.06 -14.25
N SER A 164 36.56 6.39 -14.88
CA SER A 164 36.54 6.22 -16.34
C SER A 164 36.55 7.55 -17.10
N VAL A 165 35.82 8.55 -16.61
CA VAL A 165 35.84 9.90 -17.20
C VAL A 165 37.20 10.57 -17.01
N SER A 166 37.82 10.41 -15.85
CA SER A 166 39.18 10.93 -15.61
C SER A 166 40.18 10.32 -16.58
N ASP A 167 40.13 8.99 -16.77
CA ASP A 167 41.02 8.28 -17.69
C ASP A 167 40.84 8.75 -19.15
N GLU A 168 39.58 9.00 -19.56
CA GLU A 168 39.29 9.56 -20.89
C GLU A 168 39.83 10.98 -21.04
N VAL A 169 39.69 11.83 -20.02
CA VAL A 169 40.22 13.21 -20.02
C VAL A 169 41.75 13.19 -20.15
N ASP A 170 42.43 12.35 -19.36
CA ASP A 170 43.89 12.21 -19.44
C ASP A 170 44.34 11.73 -20.83
N ALA A 171 43.59 10.81 -21.44
CA ALA A 171 43.85 10.35 -22.80
C ALA A 171 43.62 11.45 -23.85
N LEU A 172 42.61 12.30 -23.67
CA LEU A 172 42.34 13.47 -24.51
C LEU A 172 43.46 14.50 -24.39
N ASP A 173 43.92 14.80 -23.17
CA ASP A 173 45.02 15.73 -22.90
C ASP A 173 46.32 15.24 -23.55
N ALA A 174 46.62 13.95 -23.47
CA ALA A 174 47.77 13.37 -24.15
C ALA A 174 47.68 13.50 -25.69
N ARG A 175 46.48 13.34 -26.27
CA ARG A 175 46.25 13.54 -27.71
C ARG A 175 46.42 15.00 -28.12
N LEU A 176 45.95 15.95 -27.29
CA LEU A 176 46.13 17.38 -27.52
C LEU A 176 47.61 17.75 -27.50
N ALA A 177 48.36 17.33 -26.48
CA ALA A 177 49.81 17.55 -26.40
C ALA A 177 50.55 16.98 -27.63
N GLY A 178 50.12 15.81 -28.12
CA GLY A 178 50.64 15.22 -29.36
C GLY A 178 50.33 16.04 -30.62
N LEU A 179 49.14 16.63 -30.71
CA LEU A 179 48.77 17.53 -31.81
C LEU A 179 49.55 18.85 -31.76
N GLU A 180 49.76 19.41 -30.57
CA GLU A 180 50.58 20.60 -30.36
C GLU A 180 52.02 20.37 -30.83
N SER A 181 52.65 19.26 -30.43
CA SER A 181 54.00 18.91 -30.88
C SER A 181 54.12 18.78 -32.40
N ARG A 182 53.13 18.16 -33.05
CA ARG A 182 53.09 18.05 -34.52
C ARG A 182 52.91 19.40 -35.19
N LEU A 183 52.14 20.31 -34.60
CA LEU A 183 51.98 21.66 -35.11
C LEU A 183 53.30 22.44 -35.04
N THR A 184 54.03 22.34 -33.91
CA THR A 184 55.36 22.95 -33.77
C THR A 184 56.34 22.44 -34.82
N ASP A 185 56.43 21.11 -35.02
CA ASP A 185 57.29 20.53 -36.08
C ASP A 185 56.94 21.06 -37.48
N LEU A 186 55.64 21.17 -37.79
CA LEU A 186 55.20 21.72 -39.07
C LEU A 186 55.57 23.19 -39.26
N VAL A 187 55.49 23.99 -38.19
CA VAL A 187 55.92 25.40 -38.20
C VAL A 187 57.43 25.48 -38.46
N ASP A 188 58.24 24.74 -37.71
CA ASP A 188 59.70 24.74 -37.86
C ASP A 188 60.12 24.32 -39.29
N ARG A 189 59.45 23.32 -39.85
CA ARG A 189 59.68 22.88 -41.24
C ARG A 189 59.28 23.93 -42.26
N LEU A 190 58.19 24.67 -42.02
CA LEU A 190 57.77 25.75 -42.91
C LEU A 190 58.79 26.89 -42.92
N GLU A 191 59.30 27.26 -41.74
CA GLU A 191 60.36 28.27 -41.60
C GLU A 191 61.66 27.83 -42.31
N ALA A 192 62.06 26.57 -42.15
CA ALA A 192 63.23 26.03 -42.84
C ALA A 192 63.08 26.03 -44.37
N VAL A 193 61.88 25.72 -44.89
CA VAL A 193 61.58 25.79 -46.33
C VAL A 193 61.60 27.23 -46.82
N ALA A 194 61.02 28.17 -46.08
CA ALA A 194 61.04 29.59 -46.44
C ALA A 194 62.49 30.09 -46.61
N ALA A 195 63.38 29.71 -45.70
CA ALA A 195 64.81 30.06 -45.75
C ALA A 195 65.59 29.46 -46.94
N GLN A 196 65.05 28.45 -47.65
CA GLN A 196 65.68 27.89 -48.85
C GLN A 196 65.27 28.60 -50.15
N ILE A 197 64.21 29.43 -50.09
CA ILE A 197 63.63 30.09 -51.27
C ILE A 197 64.12 31.54 -51.40
N ASP A 198 64.67 32.11 -50.31
CA ASP A 198 65.41 33.39 -50.28
C ASP A 198 66.91 33.20 -50.59
#